data_AF-X1HH30-F1
#
_entry.id   AF-X1HH30-F1
#
_cell.length_a   1.000
_cell.length_b   1.000
_cell.length_c   1.000
_cell.angle_alpha   90.00
_cell.angle_beta   90.00
_cell.angle_gamma   90.00
#
_symmetry.space_group_name_H-M   'P 1'
#
loop_
_entity.id
_entity.type
_entity.pdbx_description
1 polymer ?
#
loop_
_entity_poly.entity_id
_entity_poly.type
_entity_poly.pdbx_seq_one_letter_code
_entity_poly.pdbx_strand_id
1 'polypeptide(L)' 'MVKMYNNYLIPMVIEQTDRGERSFDIYSRLLKERIIFLGVAVDDNIANLVMAQMLHLEAE' A
#
# COMPACT_ATOMS: atom_id res chain seq x y z
N MET A 1 21.32 15.04 10.99
CA MET A 1 19.88 15.34 10.90
C MET A 1 19.14 14.01 10.82
N VAL A 2 18.50 13.62 11.92
CA VAL A 2 17.75 12.35 12.01
C VAL A 2 16.48 12.51 11.18
N LYS A 3 16.27 11.66 10.17
CA LYS A 3 14.97 11.56 9.49
C LYS A 3 13.98 11.00 10.50
N MET A 4 13.04 11.83 10.99
CA MET A 4 11.90 11.34 11.74
C MET A 4 11.03 10.52 10.80
N TYR A 5 11.08 9.19 10.93
CA TYR A 5 10.04 8.34 10.39
C TYR A 5 8.78 8.63 11.21
N ASN A 6 7.76 9.21 10.58
CA ASN A 6 6.42 9.18 11.13
C ASN A 6 6.03 7.71 11.27
N ASN A 7 6.26 7.14 12.45
CA ASN A 7 5.95 5.75 12.77
C ASN A 7 4.45 5.64 12.99
N TYR A 8 3.66 5.92 11.94
CA TYR A 8 2.28 5.50 11.89
C TYR A 8 2.33 3.98 11.88
N LEU A 9 1.93 3.36 12.99
CA LEU A 9 1.72 1.92 13.06
C LEU A 9 0.64 1.59 12.05
N ILE A 10 1.04 1.14 10.86
CA ILE A 10 0.11 0.69 9.82
C ILE A 10 -0.46 -0.64 10.31
N PRO A 11 -1.78 -0.74 10.52
CA PRO A 11 -2.40 -1.98 10.98
C PRO A 11 -2.11 -3.13 10.01
N MET A 12 -1.79 -4.28 10.58
CA MET A 12 -1.58 -5.52 9.84
C MET A 12 -2.88 -6.34 9.83
N VAL A 13 -3.27 -6.82 8.65
CA VAL A 13 -4.42 -7.69 8.44
C VAL A 13 -3.91 -9.10 8.14
N ILE A 14 -4.51 -10.09 8.79
CA ILE A 14 -4.21 -11.51 8.57
C ILE A 14 -5.32 -12.07 7.68
N GLU A 15 -4.94 -12.62 6.53
CA GLU A 15 -5.85 -13.29 5.61
C GLU A 15 -5.61 -14.80 5.66
N GLN A 16 -6.65 -15.58 5.93
CA GLN A 16 -6.57 -17.04 5.86
C GLN A 16 -6.76 -17.50 4.40
N THR A 17 -5.78 -18.24 3.90
CA THR A 17 -5.82 -18.90 2.59
C THR A 17 -5.82 -20.41 2.78
N ASP A 18 -6.24 -21.18 1.76
CA ASP A 18 -6.25 -22.64 1.81
C ASP A 18 -4.87 -23.29 2.09
N ARG A 19 -3.78 -22.51 2.00
CA ARG A 19 -2.40 -22.92 2.25
C ARG A 19 -1.78 -22.33 3.53
N GLY A 20 -2.55 -21.58 4.32
CA GLY A 20 -2.10 -20.97 5.59
C GLY A 20 -2.48 -19.49 5.77
N GLU A 21 -1.88 -18.84 6.76
CA GLU A 21 -2.10 -17.41 7.07
C GLU A 21 -1.09 -16.53 6.33
N ARG A 22 -1.57 -15.49 5.64
CA ARG A 22 -0.71 -14.47 5.03
C ARG A 22 -1.03 -13.12 5.64
N SER A 23 -0.02 -12.48 6.21
CA SER A 23 -0.13 -11.13 6.76
C SER A 23 0.21 -10.09 5.69
N PHE A 24 -0.59 -9.03 5.67
CA PHE A 24 -0.38 -7.85 4.83
C PHE A 24 -0.63 -6.61 5.66
N ASP A 25 0.01 -5.50 5.32
CA ASP A 25 -0.47 -4.21 5.81
C ASP A 25 -1.82 -3.86 5.17
N ILE A 26 -2.61 -3.02 5.84
CA ILE A 26 -3.96 -2.66 5.38
C ILE A 26 -3.95 -2.03 3.97
N TYR A 27 -2.92 -1.26 3.59
CA TYR A 27 -2.85 -0.64 2.28
C TYR A 27 -2.61 -1.67 1.19
N SER A 28 -1.72 -2.64 1.41
CA SER A 28 -1.52 -3.76 0.49
C SER A 28 -2.79 -4.59 0.30
N ARG A 29 -3.58 -4.81 1.37
CA ARG A 29 -4.85 -5.56 1.27
C ARG A 29 -5.90 -4.80 0.45
N LEU A 30 -5.95 -3.48 0.60
CA LEU A 30 -6.88 -2.61 -0.13
C LEU A 30 -6.44 -2.38 -1.58
N LEU A 31 -5.14 -2.35 -1.84
CA LEU A 31 -4.61 -2.26 -3.20
C LEU A 31 -5.06 -3.46 -4.03
N LYS A 32 -5.06 -4.68 -3.48
CA LYS A 32 -5.64 -5.87 -4.14
C LYS A 32 -7.13 -5.73 -4.48
N GLU A 33 -7.88 -4.97 -3.68
CA GLU A 33 -9.28 -4.63 -3.96
C GLU A 33 -9.41 -3.44 -4.93
N ARG A 34 -8.30 -3.07 -5.61
CA ARG A 34 -8.17 -1.97 -6.56
C ARG A 34 -8.40 -0.59 -5.94
N ILE A 35 -8.07 -0.41 -4.66
CA ILE A 35 -8.19 0.86 -3.94
C ILE A 35 -6.81 1.50 -3.77
N ILE A 36 -6.65 2.70 -4.31
CA ILE A 36 -5.44 3.53 -4.17
C ILE A 36 -5.75 4.74 -3.28
N PHE A 37 -4.88 5.01 -2.30
CA PHE A 37 -5.00 6.15 -1.39
C PHE A 37 -4.06 7.28 -1.80
N LEU A 38 -4.59 8.49 -1.88
CA LEU A 38 -3.82 9.73 -2.04
C LEU A 38 -4.10 10.65 -0.85
N GLY A 39 -3.26 10.56 0.19
CA GLY A 39 -3.45 11.28 1.45
C GLY A 39 -2.56 12.51 1.64
N VAL A 40 -1.70 12.82 0.67
CA VAL A 40 -0.70 13.90 0.73
C VAL A 40 -0.72 14.73 -0.54
N ALA A 41 -0.06 15.89 -0.49
CA ALA A 41 0.12 16.72 -1.67
C ALA A 41 0.84 15.95 -2.79
N VAL A 42 0.45 16.21 -4.03
CA VAL A 42 1.05 15.56 -5.19
C VAL A 42 2.37 16.24 -5.51
N ASP A 43 3.45 15.46 -5.41
CA ASP A 43 4.76 15.78 -5.97
C ASP A 43 5.18 14.67 -6.96
N ASP A 44 6.35 14.82 -7.57
CA ASP A 44 6.86 13.85 -8.55
C ASP A 44 7.00 12.44 -7.97
N ASN A 45 7.33 12.29 -6.68
CA ASN A 45 7.49 10.98 -6.05
C ASN A 45 6.13 10.31 -5.85
N ILE A 46 5.15 11.06 -5.34
CA ILE A 46 3.80 10.58 -5.12
C ILE A 46 3.12 10.24 -6.45
N ALA A 47 3.31 11.08 -7.49
CA ALA A 47 2.79 10.81 -8.83
C ALA A 47 3.35 9.50 -9.39
N ASN A 48 4.66 9.28 -9.30
CA ASN A 48 5.29 8.04 -9.75
C ASN A 48 4.80 6.80 -8.98
N LEU A 49 4.58 6.90 -7.67
CA LEU A 49 4.04 5.80 -6.86
C LEU A 49 2.62 5.43 -7.29
N VAL A 50 1.75 6.43 -7.49
CA VAL A 50 0.37 6.20 -7.94
C VAL A 50 0.36 5.56 -9.33
N MET A 51 1.19 6.05 -10.28
CA MET A 51 1.28 5.44 -11.60
C MET A 51 1.75 3.98 -11.54
N ALA A 52 2.76 3.68 -10.71
CA ALA A 52 3.23 2.31 -10.53
C ALA A 52 2.14 1.39 -9.96
N GLN A 53 1.35 1.87 -8.99
CA GLN A 53 0.21 1.13 -8.44
C GLN A 53 -0.87 0.89 -9.49
N MET A 54 -1.17 1.87 -10.35
CA MET A 54 -2.14 1.69 -11.43
C MET A 54 -1.69 0.64 -12.46
N LEU A 55 -0.44 0.73 -12.91
CA LEU A 55 0.13 -0.24 -13.86
C LEU A 55 0.21 -1.65 -13.26
N HIS A 56 0.51 -1.76 -11.97
CA HIS A 56 0.49 -3.04 -11.27
C HIS A 56 -0.91 -3.67 -11.26
N LEU A 57 -1.95 -2.89 -10.96
CA LEU A 57 -3.34 -3.38 -10.94
C LEU A 57 -3.91 -3.71 -12.33
N GLU A 58 -3.38 -3.10 -13.38
CA GLU A 58 -3.73 -3.42 -14.76
C GLU A 58 -3.09 -4.75 -15.22
N ALA A 59 -1.89 -5.05 -14.71
CA ALA A 59 -1.13 -6.24 -15.08
C ALA A 59 -1.51 -7.52 -14.31
N GLU A 60 -2.23 -7.40 -13.18
CA GLU A 60 -2.82 -8.53 -12.43
C GLU A 60 -4.13 -9.04 -13.05
#